data_AF-A0A0P1L7F6-F1
#
_entry.id   AF-A0A0P1L7F6-F1
#
_cell.length_a   1.000
_cell.length_b   1.000
_cell.length_c   1.000
_cell.angle_alpha   90.00
_cell.angle_beta   90.00
_cell.angle_gamma   90.00
#
_symmetry.space_group_name_H-M   'P 1'
#
loop_
_entity.id
_entity.type
_entity.pdbx_description
1 polymer ?
#
loop_
_entity_poly.entity_id
_entity_poly.type
_entity_poly.pdbx_seq_one_letter_code
_entity_poly.pdbx_strand_id
1 'polypeptide(L)'
;MRNQFSFLVVVVVLMAGILTVVTPASGQNPQRVVSVNPVGLIFGIADVEYQQNIDKSSAWAVEALYWGHKIVDWSWSAVGAGGSYRKWFFSFKGENPTAPEGGYWSVGVDALFLSATYASERASSFTFGPRGGVGYRWLLGSKKNFSISVGIEVMYYFGSIEILGVKMPYTGIGYSTPLSIGYAW
;
A
#
# COMPACT_ATOMS: atom_id res chain seq x y z
N MET A 1 10.05 -22.00 5.91
CA MET A 1 10.77 -20.83 6.47
C MET A 1 11.87 -20.31 5.55
N ARG A 2 12.73 -21.15 4.96
CA ARG A 2 13.85 -20.70 4.09
C ARG A 2 13.44 -19.86 2.87
N ASN A 3 12.33 -20.18 2.20
CA ASN A 3 11.88 -19.46 0.99
C ASN A 3 11.27 -18.08 1.29
N GLN A 4 10.73 -17.85 2.48
CA GLN A 4 10.18 -16.53 2.83
C GLN A 4 11.27 -15.52 3.17
N PHE A 5 12.37 -15.98 3.78
CA PHE A 5 13.55 -15.16 4.01
C PHE A 5 14.21 -14.70 2.70
N SER A 6 14.34 -15.59 1.71
CA SER A 6 14.91 -15.23 0.41
C SER A 6 14.06 -14.20 -0.35
N PHE A 7 12.73 -14.32 -0.28
CA PHE A 7 11.82 -13.34 -0.91
C PHE A 7 11.86 -11.98 -0.19
N LEU A 8 11.84 -11.98 1.15
CA LEU A 8 11.96 -10.77 1.96
C LEU A 8 13.26 -10.01 1.65
N VAL A 9 14.38 -10.73 1.53
CA VAL A 9 15.68 -10.16 1.17
C VAL A 9 15.66 -9.55 -0.23
N VAL A 10 15.07 -10.23 -1.22
CA VAL A 10 14.98 -9.70 -2.59
C VAL A 10 14.09 -8.45 -2.66
N VAL A 11 12.95 -8.43 -1.95
CA VAL A 11 12.09 -7.24 -1.86
C VAL A 11 12.83 -6.09 -1.18
N VAL A 12 13.49 -6.33 -0.04
CA VAL A 12 14.28 -5.30 0.67
C VAL A 12 15.41 -4.77 -0.21
N VAL A 13 16.10 -5.62 -0.98
CA VAL A 13 17.17 -5.22 -1.91
C VAL A 13 16.63 -4.41 -3.08
N LEU A 14 15.48 -4.79 -3.66
CA LEU A 14 14.81 -4.00 -4.71
C LEU A 14 14.36 -2.63 -4.18
N MET A 15 13.84 -2.58 -2.95
CA MET A 15 13.45 -1.32 -2.31
C MET A 15 14.66 -0.43 -2.01
N ALA A 16 15.78 -1.00 -1.56
CA ALA A 16 17.03 -0.27 -1.34
C ALA A 16 17.61 0.28 -2.66
N GLY A 17 17.45 -0.44 -3.78
CA GLY A 17 17.90 0.00 -5.11
C GLY A 17 17.12 1.17 -5.69
N ILE A 18 15.84 1.34 -5.33
CA ILE A 18 15.02 2.48 -5.77
C ILE A 18 15.42 3.78 -5.04
N LEU A 19 16.01 3.70 -3.84
CA LEU A 19 16.45 4.87 -3.07
C LEU A 19 17.68 5.60 -3.65
N THR A 20 18.46 4.99 -4.55
CA THR A 20 19.77 5.54 -4.95
C THR A 20 19.77 6.62 -6.04
N VAL A 21 18.63 6.99 -6.64
CA VAL A 21 18.61 7.89 -7.83
C VAL A 21 17.95 9.25 -7.56
N VAL A 22 17.69 9.62 -6.31
CA VAL A 22 16.87 10.79 -6.02
C VAL A 22 17.63 11.91 -5.33
N THR A 23 18.20 12.81 -6.13
CA THR A 23 18.69 14.11 -5.66
C THR A 23 17.52 15.09 -5.50
N PRO A 24 17.21 15.58 -4.28
CA PRO A 24 16.18 16.59 -4.09
C PRO A 24 16.67 17.96 -4.62
N ALA A 25 15.78 18.70 -5.27
CA ALA A 25 15.95 20.14 -5.48
C ALA A 25 15.75 20.84 -4.13
N SER A 26 16.77 21.54 -3.63
CA SER A 26 16.75 22.18 -2.32
C SER A 26 15.69 23.29 -2.25
N GLY A 27 14.81 23.24 -1.24
CA GLY A 27 13.98 24.37 -0.80
C GLY A 27 12.51 24.35 -1.22
N GLN A 28 12.04 23.34 -1.95
CA GLN A 28 10.62 23.20 -2.31
C GLN A 28 9.93 22.12 -1.46
N ASN A 29 8.61 22.26 -1.27
CA ASN A 29 7.83 21.20 -0.64
C ASN A 29 7.95 19.94 -1.50
N PRO A 30 8.25 18.76 -0.92
CA PRO A 30 8.35 17.52 -1.69
C PRO A 30 7.16 17.33 -2.62
N GLN A 31 7.41 16.85 -3.83
CA GLN A 31 6.37 16.57 -4.83
C GLN A 31 6.10 15.07 -4.98
N ARG A 32 7.03 14.24 -4.51
CA ARG A 32 6.99 12.79 -4.65
C ARG A 32 7.27 12.13 -3.31
N VAL A 33 6.66 10.96 -3.11
CA VAL A 33 6.89 10.13 -1.93
C VAL A 33 6.98 8.68 -2.38
N VAL A 34 7.99 7.96 -1.91
CA VAL A 34 8.00 6.50 -1.92
C VAL A 34 7.83 6.02 -0.49
N SER A 35 6.89 5.12 -0.24
CA SER A 35 6.61 4.64 1.11
C SER A 35 6.33 3.15 1.16
N VAL A 36 6.51 2.59 2.34
CA VAL A 36 6.38 1.16 2.61
C VAL A 36 5.65 0.96 3.93
N ASN A 37 4.92 -0.15 4.08
CA ASN A 37 4.24 -0.50 5.34
C ASN A 37 5.05 -1.54 6.15
N PRO A 38 5.94 -1.11 7.07
CA PRO A 38 6.77 -2.04 7.83
C PRO A 38 5.97 -2.89 8.82
N VAL A 39 4.84 -2.37 9.33
CA VAL A 39 3.98 -3.14 10.26
C VAL A 39 3.27 -4.25 9.51
N GLY A 40 2.80 -3.96 8.30
CA GLY A 40 2.20 -4.95 7.41
C GLY A 40 3.11 -6.16 7.19
N LEU A 41 4.43 -5.94 7.06
CA LEU A 41 5.38 -7.03 6.81
C LEU A 41 5.38 -8.08 7.92
N ILE A 42 5.13 -7.67 9.17
CA ILE A 42 5.04 -8.58 10.32
C ILE A 42 3.83 -9.53 10.16
N PHE A 43 2.76 -9.04 9.54
CA PHE A 43 1.53 -9.79 9.28
C PHE A 43 1.49 -10.44 7.89
N GLY A 44 2.62 -10.49 7.19
CA GLY A 44 2.73 -11.09 5.86
C GLY A 44 2.19 -10.21 4.74
N ILE A 45 2.08 -8.89 4.95
CA ILE A 45 1.63 -7.90 3.97
C ILE A 45 2.84 -7.05 3.54
N ALA A 46 3.21 -7.09 2.27
CA ALA A 46 4.17 -6.15 1.69
C ALA A 46 3.41 -5.14 0.83
N ASP A 47 3.65 -3.86 1.08
CA ASP A 47 3.01 -2.76 0.40
C ASP A 47 4.05 -1.68 0.14
N VAL A 48 4.16 -1.28 -1.13
CA VAL A 48 5.06 -0.25 -1.61
C VAL A 48 4.27 0.71 -2.46
N GLU A 49 4.30 1.98 -2.09
CA GLU A 49 3.56 3.04 -2.76
C GLU A 49 4.54 4.08 -3.32
N TYR A 50 4.28 4.51 -4.56
CA TYR A 50 4.80 5.75 -5.13
C TYR A 50 3.67 6.75 -5.30
N GLN A 51 3.85 7.95 -4.76
CA GLN A 51 2.94 9.08 -4.90
C GLN A 51 3.61 10.22 -5.66
N GLN A 52 2.84 10.90 -6.49
CA GLN A 52 3.23 12.18 -7.09
C GLN A 52 2.10 13.20 -7.00
N ASN A 53 2.44 14.39 -6.52
CA ASN A 53 1.52 15.52 -6.47
C ASN A 53 1.11 15.95 -7.88
N ILE A 54 -0.17 16.24 -8.04
CA ILE A 54 -0.76 16.85 -9.23
C ILE A 54 -0.73 18.39 -9.05
N ASP A 55 -1.09 18.84 -7.86
CA ASP A 55 -1.11 20.25 -7.46
C ASP A 55 -0.76 20.39 -5.97
N LYS A 56 -0.90 21.61 -5.41
CA LYS A 56 -0.59 21.91 -4.01
C LYS A 56 -1.39 21.10 -2.99
N SER A 57 -2.50 20.52 -3.39
CA SER A 57 -3.51 19.90 -2.52
C SER A 57 -3.94 18.51 -2.99
N SER A 58 -3.43 18.02 -4.12
CA SER A 58 -3.82 16.71 -4.65
C SER A 58 -2.65 15.93 -5.22
N ALA A 59 -2.80 14.60 -5.23
CA ALA A 59 -1.80 13.67 -5.74
C ALA A 59 -2.47 12.42 -6.32
N TRP A 60 -1.76 11.74 -7.20
CA TRP A 60 -2.03 10.34 -7.53
C TRP A 60 -0.98 9.46 -6.86
N ALA A 61 -1.35 8.22 -6.59
CA ALA A 61 -0.43 7.19 -6.11
C ALA A 61 -0.67 5.87 -6.84
N VAL A 62 0.39 5.09 -6.97
CA VAL A 62 0.38 3.71 -7.43
C VAL A 62 1.06 2.84 -6.40
N GLU A 63 0.55 1.63 -6.21
CA GLU A 63 1.08 0.71 -5.21
C GLU A 63 1.22 -0.70 -5.76
N ALA A 64 2.19 -1.41 -5.21
CA ALA A 64 2.38 -2.85 -5.40
C ALA A 64 2.10 -3.55 -4.08
N LEU A 65 1.21 -4.54 -4.12
CA LEU A 65 0.64 -5.19 -2.96
C LEU A 65 0.95 -6.68 -3.00
N TYR A 66 1.36 -7.21 -1.87
CA TYR A 66 1.40 -8.63 -1.59
C TYR A 66 0.82 -8.87 -0.21
N TRP A 67 0.02 -9.92 -0.06
CA TRP A 67 -0.27 -10.45 1.26
C TRP A 67 -0.33 -11.98 1.22
N GLY A 68 0.04 -12.60 2.33
CA GLY A 68 0.03 -14.05 2.46
C GLY A 68 -0.34 -14.47 3.87
N HIS A 69 -1.25 -15.43 3.99
CA HIS A 69 -1.68 -15.96 5.27
C HIS A 69 -1.87 -17.48 5.21
N LYS A 70 -1.54 -18.18 6.30
CA LYS A 70 -1.71 -19.63 6.41
C LYS A 70 -2.44 -19.97 7.70
N ILE A 71 -3.54 -20.71 7.59
CA ILE A 71 -4.33 -21.21 8.72
C ILE A 71 -4.54 -22.72 8.49
N VAL A 72 -3.94 -23.56 9.34
CA VAL A 72 -4.04 -25.03 9.26
C VAL A 72 -3.69 -25.51 7.84
N ASP A 73 -4.65 -26.09 7.10
CA ASP A 73 -4.50 -26.64 5.76
C ASP A 73 -4.80 -25.64 4.64
N TRP A 74 -5.23 -24.43 5.01
CA TRP A 74 -5.46 -23.33 4.08
C TRP A 74 -4.24 -22.43 3.99
N SER A 75 -3.81 -22.13 2.78
CA SER A 75 -2.93 -21.00 2.51
C SER A 75 -3.54 -20.09 1.46
N TRP A 76 -3.52 -18.80 1.75
CA TRP A 76 -4.00 -17.73 0.89
C TRP A 76 -2.86 -16.78 0.59
N SER A 77 -2.78 -16.32 -0.64
CA SER A 77 -1.92 -15.20 -0.98
C SER A 77 -2.53 -14.37 -2.08
N ALA A 78 -2.28 -13.08 -2.08
CA ALA A 78 -2.56 -12.23 -3.21
C ALA A 78 -1.31 -11.43 -3.60
N VAL A 79 -1.20 -11.17 -4.90
CA VAL A 79 -0.25 -10.19 -5.45
C VAL A 79 -1.01 -9.29 -6.41
N GLY A 80 -0.70 -8.01 -6.41
CA GLY A 80 -1.37 -7.10 -7.31
C GLY A 80 -0.86 -5.68 -7.22
N ALA A 81 -1.67 -4.78 -7.75
CA ALA A 81 -1.37 -3.36 -7.78
C ALA A 81 -2.64 -2.55 -7.60
N GLY A 82 -2.47 -1.32 -7.12
CA GLY A 82 -3.54 -0.37 -6.93
C GLY A 82 -3.16 1.02 -7.41
N GLY A 83 -4.17 1.85 -7.60
CA GLY A 83 -4.00 3.26 -7.93
C GLY A 83 -5.00 4.10 -7.15
N SER A 84 -4.57 5.24 -6.63
CA SER A 84 -5.44 6.14 -5.87
C SER A 84 -5.23 7.60 -6.20
N TYR A 85 -6.28 8.39 -5.98
CA TYR A 85 -6.27 9.83 -5.90
C TYR A 85 -6.36 10.25 -4.44
N ARG A 86 -5.59 11.27 -4.06
CA ARG A 86 -5.59 11.86 -2.72
C ARG A 86 -5.81 13.35 -2.77
N LYS A 87 -6.56 13.85 -1.78
CA LYS A 87 -6.76 15.30 -1.57
C LYS A 87 -6.45 15.66 -0.13
N TRP A 88 -5.57 16.64 0.06
CA TRP A 88 -5.20 17.19 1.35
C TRP A 88 -6.20 18.28 1.74
N PHE A 89 -6.74 18.17 2.96
CA PHE A 89 -7.85 19.01 3.41
C PHE A 89 -7.68 19.56 4.83
N PHE A 90 -6.73 19.06 5.64
CA PHE A 90 -6.44 19.66 6.95
C PHE A 90 -4.98 19.53 7.38
N SER A 91 -4.54 20.39 8.31
CA SER A 91 -3.21 20.34 8.94
C SER A 91 -3.36 20.56 10.44
N PHE A 92 -2.65 19.77 11.26
CA PHE A 92 -2.58 20.01 12.71
C PHE A 92 -1.73 21.24 13.08
N LYS A 93 -1.00 21.82 12.11
CA LYS A 93 -0.15 23.01 12.31
C LYS A 93 -0.89 24.34 12.16
N GLY A 94 -2.19 24.31 11.85
CA GLY A 94 -3.01 25.52 11.63
C GLY A 94 -2.72 26.27 10.33
N GLU A 95 -1.90 25.69 9.44
CA GLU A 95 -1.60 26.22 8.10
C GLU A 95 -2.44 25.55 7.02
N ASN A 96 -2.49 26.16 5.83
CA ASN A 96 -3.13 25.54 4.68
C ASN A 96 -2.39 24.23 4.34
N PRO A 97 -3.09 23.09 4.27
CA PRO A 97 -2.44 21.81 4.01
C PRO A 97 -1.85 21.83 2.60
N THR A 98 -0.60 21.36 2.48
CA THR A 98 0.09 21.27 1.20
C THR A 98 0.60 19.86 1.01
N ALA A 99 0.13 19.19 -0.04
CA ALA A 99 0.55 17.84 -0.38
C ALA A 99 2.10 17.77 -0.46
N PRO A 100 2.74 16.70 0.04
CA PRO A 100 2.13 15.51 0.61
C PRO A 100 1.95 15.58 2.14
N GLU A 101 2.06 16.73 2.79
CA GLU A 101 1.97 16.87 4.25
C GLU A 101 0.58 17.29 4.73
N GLY A 102 0.08 16.63 5.76
CA GLY A 102 -1.21 16.90 6.36
C GLY A 102 -2.20 15.75 6.21
N GLY A 103 -3.45 16.04 6.55
CA GLY A 103 -4.55 15.12 6.50
C GLY A 103 -5.21 15.08 5.13
N TYR A 104 -5.49 13.86 4.65
CA TYR A 104 -6.00 13.61 3.32
C TYR A 104 -7.10 12.55 3.32
N TRP A 105 -7.97 12.62 2.31
CA TRP A 105 -8.82 11.50 1.93
C TRP A 105 -8.27 10.85 0.66
N SER A 106 -8.51 9.56 0.49
CA SER A 106 -8.10 8.76 -0.67
C SER A 106 -9.31 8.06 -1.28
N VAL A 107 -9.30 7.93 -2.60
CA VAL A 107 -10.16 7.01 -3.35
C VAL A 107 -9.32 6.31 -4.39
N GLY A 108 -9.55 5.01 -4.60
CA GLY A 108 -8.72 4.22 -5.48
C GLY A 108 -9.37 2.91 -5.88
N VAL A 109 -8.60 2.14 -6.63
CA VAL A 109 -8.97 0.79 -7.05
C VAL A 109 -7.75 -0.11 -6.96
N ASP A 110 -7.98 -1.36 -6.57
CA ASP A 110 -6.96 -2.40 -6.57
C ASP A 110 -7.35 -3.52 -7.51
N ALA A 111 -6.34 -4.18 -8.07
CA ALA A 111 -6.45 -5.39 -8.87
C ALA A 111 -5.47 -6.42 -8.33
N LEU A 112 -5.98 -7.57 -7.88
CA LEU A 112 -5.18 -8.61 -7.23
C LEU A 112 -5.41 -9.97 -7.90
N PHE A 113 -4.33 -10.72 -8.08
CA PHE A 113 -4.35 -12.15 -8.34
C PHE A 113 -4.28 -12.91 -7.03
N LEU A 114 -5.35 -13.62 -6.70
CA LEU A 114 -5.43 -14.49 -5.54
C LEU A 114 -4.97 -15.90 -5.90
N SER A 115 -4.28 -16.53 -4.97
CA SER A 115 -4.00 -17.96 -4.95
C SER A 115 -4.48 -18.52 -3.61
N ALA A 116 -5.19 -19.64 -3.67
CA ALA A 116 -5.56 -20.42 -2.49
C ALA A 116 -5.02 -21.85 -2.65
N THR A 117 -4.67 -22.47 -1.55
CA THR A 117 -4.34 -23.90 -1.49
C THR A 117 -5.10 -24.52 -0.33
N TYR A 118 -5.73 -25.66 -0.61
CA TYR A 118 -6.46 -26.47 0.35
C TYR A 118 -6.27 -27.95 0.00
N ALA A 119 -5.91 -28.76 0.99
CA ALA A 119 -5.66 -30.20 0.82
C ALA A 119 -4.76 -30.55 -0.40
N SER A 120 -3.67 -29.77 -0.58
CA SER A 120 -2.71 -29.86 -1.70
C SER A 120 -3.24 -29.46 -3.09
N GLU A 121 -4.52 -29.12 -3.23
CA GLU A 121 -5.04 -28.51 -4.45
C GLU A 121 -4.80 -27.00 -4.44
N ARG A 122 -4.44 -26.43 -5.60
CA ARG A 122 -4.22 -24.99 -5.76
C ARG A 122 -5.23 -24.43 -6.75
N ALA A 123 -5.85 -23.33 -6.36
CA ALA A 123 -6.69 -22.53 -7.21
C ALA A 123 -6.17 -21.09 -7.29
N SER A 124 -6.56 -20.37 -8.33
CA SER A 124 -6.25 -18.96 -8.49
C SER A 124 -7.39 -18.23 -9.17
N SER A 125 -7.55 -16.95 -8.86
CA SER A 125 -8.56 -16.12 -9.49
C SER A 125 -8.20 -14.65 -9.36
N PHE A 126 -8.82 -13.82 -10.19
CA PHE A 126 -8.60 -12.39 -10.22
C PHE A 126 -9.71 -11.70 -9.44
N THR A 127 -9.34 -10.68 -8.67
CA THR A 127 -10.28 -9.78 -8.00
C THR A 127 -9.90 -8.35 -8.30
N PHE A 128 -10.88 -7.46 -8.24
CA PHE A 128 -10.65 -6.03 -8.18
C PHE A 128 -11.62 -5.42 -7.18
N GLY A 129 -11.33 -4.21 -6.72
CA GLY A 129 -12.20 -3.55 -5.77
C GLY A 129 -11.92 -2.06 -5.64
N PRO A 130 -12.95 -1.21 -5.51
CA PRO A 130 -12.75 0.15 -5.06
C PRO A 130 -12.28 0.17 -3.61
N ARG A 131 -11.48 1.18 -3.28
CA ARG A 131 -11.08 1.51 -1.92
C ARG A 131 -11.21 3.00 -1.67
N GLY A 132 -11.40 3.35 -0.41
CA GLY A 132 -11.39 4.74 0.03
C GLY A 132 -10.97 4.83 1.48
N GLY A 133 -10.39 5.96 1.86
CA GLY A 133 -9.84 6.10 3.19
C GLY A 133 -9.53 7.53 3.57
N VAL A 134 -9.04 7.67 4.80
CA VAL A 134 -8.51 8.91 5.33
C VAL A 134 -7.19 8.63 6.04
N GLY A 135 -6.30 9.60 6.04
CA GLY A 135 -5.03 9.49 6.71
C GLY A 135 -4.41 10.83 7.02
N TYR A 136 -3.27 10.78 7.72
CA TYR A 136 -2.44 11.92 8.01
C TYR A 136 -0.99 11.58 7.72
N ARG A 137 -0.28 12.47 7.02
CA ARG A 137 1.14 12.33 6.72
C ARG A 137 1.94 13.46 7.35
N TRP A 138 2.96 13.10 8.11
CA TRP A 138 3.99 13.99 8.61
C TRP A 138 5.21 13.94 7.70
N LEU A 139 5.81 15.10 7.45
CA LEU A 139 7.15 15.20 6.88
C LEU A 139 8.11 15.68 7.97
N LEU A 140 9.16 14.91 8.20
CA LEU A 140 10.11 15.07 9.29
C LEU A 140 11.49 15.46 8.78
N GLY A 141 12.28 16.06 9.67
CA GLY A 141 13.61 16.58 9.37
C GLY A 141 13.57 17.98 8.75
N SER A 142 14.71 18.69 8.80
CA SER A 142 14.83 20.05 8.25
C SER A 142 14.57 20.10 6.73
N LYS A 143 14.83 18.99 6.03
CA LYS A 143 14.59 18.83 4.60
C LYS A 143 13.20 18.27 4.26
N LYS A 144 12.36 17.95 5.26
CA LYS A 144 11.05 17.31 5.07
C LYS A 144 11.09 16.04 4.21
N ASN A 145 12.21 15.31 4.23
CA ASN A 145 12.47 14.20 3.32
C ASN A 145 12.11 12.83 3.91
N PHE A 146 11.81 12.75 5.20
CA PHE A 146 11.34 11.52 5.84
C PHE A 146 9.84 11.62 6.10
N SER A 147 9.06 10.70 5.54
CA SER A 147 7.61 10.70 5.71
C SER A 147 7.17 9.61 6.67
N ILE A 148 6.22 9.92 7.54
CA ILE A 148 5.43 8.94 8.30
C ILE A 148 3.96 9.20 7.97
N SER A 149 3.20 8.18 7.64
CA SER A 149 1.75 8.29 7.52
C SER A 149 1.02 7.22 8.31
N VAL A 150 -0.13 7.61 8.85
CA VAL A 150 -1.12 6.70 9.44
C VAL A 150 -2.46 6.94 8.76
N GLY A 151 -3.24 5.89 8.55
CA GLY A 151 -4.57 6.03 8.00
C GLY A 151 -5.48 4.86 8.32
N ILE A 152 -6.70 4.95 7.80
CA ILE A 152 -7.67 3.87 7.74
C ILE A 152 -8.28 3.86 6.35
N GLU A 153 -8.32 2.69 5.74
CA GLU A 153 -8.97 2.49 4.44
C GLU A 153 -10.00 1.37 4.54
N VAL A 154 -11.05 1.51 3.75
CA VAL A 154 -12.09 0.51 3.53
C VAL A 154 -12.03 0.12 2.06
N MET A 155 -12.13 -1.17 1.80
CA MET A 155 -12.11 -1.74 0.46
C MET A 155 -13.28 -2.70 0.27
N TYR A 156 -13.75 -2.83 -0.95
CA TYR A 156 -14.75 -3.83 -1.31
C TYR A 156 -14.28 -4.63 -2.51
N TYR A 157 -13.95 -5.91 -2.31
CA TYR A 157 -13.48 -6.76 -3.40
C TYR A 157 -14.63 -7.46 -4.10
N PHE A 158 -14.48 -7.74 -5.39
CA PHE A 158 -15.41 -8.53 -6.19
C PHE A 158 -14.71 -9.77 -6.74
N GLY A 159 -15.17 -10.96 -6.34
CA GLY A 159 -14.73 -12.19 -6.97
C GLY A 159 -15.03 -13.47 -6.19
N SER A 160 -14.61 -14.60 -6.77
CA SER A 160 -14.73 -15.93 -6.18
C SER A 160 -13.65 -16.87 -6.70
N ILE A 161 -13.18 -17.78 -5.84
CA ILE A 161 -12.22 -18.84 -6.18
C ILE A 161 -12.95 -20.15 -6.05
N GLU A 162 -12.63 -21.07 -6.94
CA GLU A 162 -13.18 -22.41 -6.91
C GLU A 162 -12.04 -23.39 -6.67
N ILE A 163 -12.20 -24.24 -5.65
CA ILE A 163 -11.22 -25.25 -5.26
C ILE A 163 -11.98 -26.51 -4.84
N LEU A 164 -11.61 -27.68 -5.37
CA LEU A 164 -12.31 -28.94 -5.17
C LEU A 164 -13.82 -28.86 -5.46
N GLY A 165 -14.22 -28.06 -6.47
CA GLY A 165 -15.63 -27.82 -6.82
C GLY A 165 -16.42 -26.98 -5.82
N VAL A 166 -15.76 -26.42 -4.78
CA VAL A 166 -16.37 -25.48 -3.83
C VAL A 166 -16.05 -24.06 -4.28
N LYS A 167 -17.07 -23.32 -4.69
CA LYS A 167 -16.97 -21.89 -5.01
C LYS A 167 -17.05 -21.06 -3.75
N MET A 168 -15.95 -20.39 -3.40
CA MET A 168 -15.85 -19.49 -2.26
C MET A 168 -15.87 -18.04 -2.72
N PRO A 169 -16.92 -17.26 -2.41
CA PRO A 169 -16.91 -15.83 -2.66
C PRO A 169 -15.94 -15.13 -1.70
N TYR A 170 -15.16 -14.18 -2.21
CA TYR A 170 -14.42 -13.18 -1.42
C TYR A 170 -14.94 -11.77 -1.68
N THR A 171 -16.18 -11.70 -2.18
CA THR A 171 -16.91 -10.45 -2.19
C THR A 171 -17.17 -10.01 -0.76
N GLY A 172 -16.62 -8.86 -0.36
CA GLY A 172 -16.74 -8.41 1.02
C GLY A 172 -16.01 -7.11 1.33
N ILE A 173 -16.33 -6.58 2.51
CA ILE A 173 -15.71 -5.38 3.07
C ILE A 173 -14.40 -5.78 3.76
N GLY A 174 -13.30 -5.19 3.32
CA GLY A 174 -12.02 -5.21 4.01
C GLY A 174 -11.71 -3.86 4.65
N TYR A 175 -10.82 -3.86 5.64
CA TYR A 175 -10.25 -2.65 6.22
C TYR A 175 -8.73 -2.79 6.32
N SER A 176 -8.03 -1.67 6.19
CA SER A 176 -6.59 -1.58 6.46
C SER A 176 -6.29 -0.37 7.33
N THR A 177 -5.24 -0.46 8.14
CA THR A 177 -4.71 0.67 8.91
C THR A 177 -3.27 0.91 8.46
N PRO A 178 -3.05 1.54 7.29
CA PRO A 178 -1.70 1.73 6.78
C PRO A 178 -0.90 2.58 7.76
N LEU A 179 0.16 2.01 8.33
CA LEU A 179 1.26 2.74 8.93
C LEU A 179 2.42 2.67 7.96
N SER A 180 2.73 3.77 7.28
CA SER A 180 3.81 3.80 6.31
C SER A 180 4.94 4.72 6.72
N ILE A 181 6.15 4.32 6.38
CA ILE A 181 7.35 5.17 6.42
C ILE A 181 7.87 5.34 5.01
N GLY A 182 8.52 6.45 4.72
CA GLY A 182 8.93 6.74 3.35
C GLY A 182 9.95 7.86 3.21
N TYR A 183 10.35 8.06 1.97
CA TYR A 183 11.24 9.12 1.53
C TYR A 183 10.47 10.08 0.62
N ALA A 184 10.60 11.37 0.88
CA ALA A 184 9.92 12.44 0.15
C ALA A 184 10.95 13.37 -0.52
N TRP A 185 10.68 13.78 -1.76
CA TRP A 185 11.53 14.67 -2.54
C TRP A 185 10.77 15.52 -3.55
#